data_AF-A0A2H4ZZ34-F1
#
_entry.id   AF-A0A2H4ZZ34-F1
#
_cell.length_a   1.000
_cell.length_b   1.000
_cell.length_c   1.000
_cell.angle_alpha   90.00
_cell.angle_beta   90.00
_cell.angle_gamma   90.00
#
_symmetry.space_group_name_H-M   'P 1'
#
loop_
_entity.id
_entity.type
_entity.pdbx_description
1 polymer ?
#
loop_
_entity_poly.entity_id
_entity_poly.type
_entity_poly.pdbx_seq_one_letter_code
_entity_poly.pdbx_strand_id
1 'polypeptide(L)'
;MSNLDHGKFTRVTTLFHSLLGLDVFLLFFTGYAIMFNDELWWMLTLMGGASGVTAIHRITGIGLVALVVFWITLQVISSTGRSNFAKILPAKDDVDAFIQDIQFVLGRVDERHPSARQFAGYKADEVPLLSYIGKGVVFIFSIELTLLAISGLLIWSKTGLAAMFQTKAAAMAFVTFHGLLGVIMLMGVMFHIFEHGMHPAFYPVETKAFIPRSMVPEHHGDDDEEPDTTGIERLSLSPSWRTVSTVFGAMTVIGIVSVLIGSIFDEGYPVPREIAIGGGPSSILLTVGINLGMVVLGVGLVLSMYGNVLRIRWEQQLEQEREPTTAADGGEPQTDGGQPESDDTEN
;
A
#
# COMPACT_ATOMS: atom_id res chain seq x y z
N MET A 1 6.38 -23.30 3.17
CA MET A 1 6.00 -21.87 3.14
C MET A 1 5.21 -21.59 4.40
N SER A 2 5.41 -20.45 5.06
CA SER A 2 4.53 -20.05 6.18
C SER A 2 3.17 -19.64 5.61
N ASN A 3 2.08 -20.08 6.24
CA ASN A 3 0.70 -19.71 5.88
C ASN A 3 0.36 -18.27 6.34
N LEU A 4 1.36 -17.47 6.73
CA LEU A 4 1.19 -16.09 7.18
C LEU A 4 0.46 -15.19 6.17
N ASP A 5 0.61 -15.50 4.89
CA ASP A 5 0.00 -14.74 3.82
C ASP A 5 -1.29 -15.42 3.37
N HIS A 6 -2.28 -15.44 4.27
CA HIS A 6 -3.64 -15.91 4.00
C HIS A 6 -4.38 -14.96 3.05
N GLY A 7 -3.80 -14.63 1.89
CA GLY A 7 -4.18 -13.53 1.01
C GLY A 7 -5.68 -13.32 1.02
N LYS A 8 -6.19 -12.28 1.68
CA LYS A 8 -7.65 -12.06 1.79
C LYS A 8 -8.17 -11.20 0.62
N PHE A 9 -7.29 -10.83 -0.30
CA PHE A 9 -7.57 -9.93 -1.42
C PHE A 9 -7.86 -10.70 -2.72
N THR A 10 -8.84 -10.20 -3.45
CA THR A 10 -9.22 -10.66 -4.78
C THR A 10 -8.31 -10.02 -5.84
N ARG A 11 -8.35 -10.55 -7.08
CA ARG A 11 -7.64 -9.95 -8.21
C ARG A 11 -8.05 -8.50 -8.48
N VAL A 12 -9.34 -8.18 -8.29
CA VAL A 12 -9.84 -6.80 -8.47
C VAL A 12 -9.23 -5.87 -7.43
N THR A 13 -9.16 -6.31 -6.17
CA THR A 13 -8.62 -5.48 -5.09
C THR A 13 -7.11 -5.29 -5.18
N THR A 14 -6.35 -6.31 -5.61
CA THR A 14 -4.90 -6.15 -5.79
C THR A 14 -4.58 -5.26 -6.99
N LEU A 15 -5.30 -5.40 -8.11
CA LEU A 15 -5.20 -4.50 -9.25
C LEU A 15 -5.57 -3.06 -8.90
N PHE A 16 -6.69 -2.88 -8.21
CA PHE A 16 -7.14 -1.57 -7.75
C PHE A 16 -6.10 -0.93 -6.83
N HIS A 17 -5.54 -1.68 -5.88
CA HIS A 17 -4.47 -1.20 -5.00
C HIS A 17 -3.24 -0.77 -5.80
N SER A 18 -2.76 -1.56 -6.76
CA SER A 18 -1.61 -1.19 -7.59
C SER A 18 -1.84 0.07 -8.41
N LEU A 19 -3.03 0.20 -9.04
CA LEU A 19 -3.39 1.38 -9.83
C LEU A 19 -3.55 2.62 -8.94
N LEU A 20 -4.26 2.48 -7.82
CA LEU A 20 -4.44 3.57 -6.85
C LEU A 20 -3.09 3.99 -6.25
N GLY A 21 -2.22 3.05 -5.91
CA GLY A 21 -0.88 3.35 -5.42
C GLY A 21 -0.08 4.18 -6.41
N LEU A 22 -0.04 3.78 -7.69
CA LEU A 22 0.65 4.53 -8.75
C LEU A 22 0.09 5.96 -8.88
N ASP A 23 -1.24 6.09 -8.93
CA ASP A 23 -1.93 7.36 -9.06
C ASP A 23 -1.64 8.29 -7.86
N VAL A 24 -1.75 7.75 -6.64
CA VAL A 24 -1.45 8.48 -5.39
C VAL A 24 0.02 8.90 -5.31
N PHE A 25 0.97 8.06 -5.74
CA PHE A 25 2.39 8.46 -5.78
C PHE A 25 2.60 9.64 -6.72
N LEU A 26 2.05 9.60 -7.93
CA LEU A 26 2.14 10.71 -8.89
C LEU A 26 1.48 11.99 -8.35
N LEU A 27 0.33 11.88 -7.68
CA LEU A 27 -0.33 13.01 -7.03
C LEU A 27 0.51 13.60 -5.91
N PHE A 28 1.18 12.78 -5.09
CA PHE A 28 2.05 13.30 -4.05
C PHE A 28 3.28 13.95 -4.62
N PHE A 29 3.99 13.31 -5.57
CA PHE A 29 5.17 13.92 -6.18
C PHE A 29 4.84 15.28 -6.79
N THR A 30 3.71 15.40 -7.49
CA THR A 30 3.31 16.67 -8.11
C THR A 30 2.70 17.68 -7.13
N GLY A 31 1.85 17.25 -6.22
CA GLY A 31 1.20 18.12 -5.23
C GLY A 31 2.19 18.72 -4.24
N TYR A 32 3.18 17.93 -3.81
CA TYR A 32 4.24 18.39 -2.91
C TYR A 32 5.20 19.32 -3.60
N ALA A 33 5.55 19.04 -4.85
CA ALA A 33 6.32 19.98 -5.67
C ALA A 33 5.58 21.33 -5.79
N ILE A 34 4.25 21.35 -5.88
CA ILE A 34 3.50 22.62 -5.90
C ILE A 34 3.54 23.33 -4.53
N MET A 35 3.35 22.57 -3.44
CA MET A 35 3.25 23.12 -2.08
C MET A 35 4.61 23.59 -1.53
N PHE A 36 5.62 22.72 -1.56
CA PHE A 36 6.97 22.95 -1.02
C PHE A 36 7.95 23.25 -2.16
N ASN A 37 7.60 24.24 -2.98
CA ASN A 37 8.28 24.47 -4.24
C ASN A 37 9.73 24.93 -4.07
N ASP A 38 10.05 25.56 -2.94
CA ASP A 38 11.41 25.97 -2.58
C ASP A 38 12.28 24.76 -2.21
N GLU A 39 11.78 23.86 -1.37
CA GLU A 39 12.52 22.67 -0.95
C GLU A 39 12.60 21.59 -2.04
N LEU A 40 11.62 21.57 -2.94
CA LEU A 40 11.48 20.59 -4.02
C LEU A 40 11.66 21.21 -5.42
N TRP A 41 12.39 22.33 -5.52
CA TRP A 41 12.65 23.05 -6.78
C TRP A 41 13.12 22.13 -7.92
N TRP A 42 13.91 21.10 -7.58
CA TRP A 42 14.46 20.14 -8.54
C TRP A 42 13.34 19.30 -9.18
N MET A 43 12.32 18.92 -8.42
CA MET A 43 11.16 18.20 -8.95
C MET A 43 10.34 19.07 -9.90
N LEU A 44 10.12 20.34 -9.55
CA LEU A 44 9.43 21.26 -10.45
C LEU A 44 10.19 21.36 -11.77
N THR A 45 11.51 21.53 -11.69
CA THR A 45 12.37 21.64 -12.87
C THR A 45 12.30 20.38 -13.73
N LEU A 46 12.42 19.19 -13.13
CA LEU A 46 12.36 17.91 -13.84
C LEU A 46 11.00 17.67 -14.52
N MET A 47 9.91 18.18 -13.95
CA MET A 47 8.54 17.99 -14.47
C MET A 47 8.07 19.13 -15.38
N GLY A 48 8.98 19.98 -15.87
CA GLY A 48 8.65 21.04 -16.84
C GLY A 48 8.15 22.35 -16.21
N GLY A 49 8.59 22.64 -14.98
CA GLY A 49 8.22 23.83 -14.22
C GLY A 49 6.82 23.78 -13.63
N ALA A 50 6.37 24.88 -13.03
CA ALA A 50 5.07 24.96 -12.35
C ALA A 50 3.88 24.56 -13.24
N SER A 51 3.91 24.91 -14.53
CA SER A 51 2.87 24.51 -15.50
C SER A 51 2.85 23.01 -15.75
N GLY A 52 4.03 22.39 -15.91
CA GLY A 52 4.15 20.96 -16.17
C GLY A 52 3.69 20.13 -14.97
N VAL A 53 4.17 20.47 -13.77
CA VAL A 53 3.73 19.84 -12.52
C VAL A 53 2.22 19.98 -12.33
N THR A 54 1.67 21.18 -12.51
CA THR A 54 0.21 21.42 -12.36
C THR A 54 -0.59 20.62 -13.38
N ALA A 55 -0.11 20.50 -14.63
CA ALA A 55 -0.77 19.72 -15.66
C ALA A 55 -0.79 18.24 -15.31
N ILE A 56 0.35 17.68 -14.89
CA ILE A 56 0.44 16.27 -14.47
C ILE A 56 -0.47 16.03 -13.27
N HIS A 57 -0.40 16.87 -12.23
CA HIS A 57 -1.25 16.76 -11.03
C HIS A 57 -2.74 16.70 -11.38
N ARG A 58 -3.19 17.55 -12.30
CA ARG A 58 -4.59 17.59 -12.74
C ARG A 58 -5.00 16.35 -13.54
N ILE A 59 -4.14 15.88 -14.45
CA ILE A 59 -4.40 14.67 -15.24
C ILE A 59 -4.48 13.45 -14.32
N THR A 60 -3.51 13.30 -13.42
CA THR A 60 -3.52 12.24 -12.41
C THR A 60 -4.74 12.37 -11.48
N GLY A 61 -5.13 13.60 -11.10
CA GLY A 61 -6.33 13.85 -10.30
C GLY A 61 -7.63 13.36 -10.96
N ILE A 62 -7.73 13.42 -12.29
CA ILE A 62 -8.85 12.79 -13.02
C ILE A 62 -8.80 11.27 -12.87
N GLY A 63 -7.61 10.67 -12.89
CA GLY A 63 -7.36 9.27 -12.59
C GLY A 63 -7.89 8.88 -11.20
N LEU A 64 -7.52 9.64 -10.16
CA LEU A 64 -8.04 9.43 -8.80
C LEU A 64 -9.56 9.50 -8.75
N VAL A 65 -10.17 10.52 -9.37
CA VAL A 65 -11.63 10.67 -9.40
C VAL A 65 -12.28 9.43 -10.03
N ALA A 66 -11.74 8.94 -11.15
CA ALA A 66 -12.24 7.74 -11.80
C ALA A 66 -12.10 6.50 -10.90
N LEU A 67 -10.97 6.33 -10.22
CA LEU A 67 -10.73 5.22 -9.29
C LEU A 67 -11.67 5.26 -8.08
N VAL A 68 -11.86 6.43 -7.47
CA VAL A 68 -12.79 6.62 -6.34
C VAL A 68 -14.22 6.31 -6.76
N VAL A 69 -14.67 6.85 -7.90
CA VAL A 69 -16.02 6.58 -8.44
C VAL A 69 -16.20 5.10 -8.75
N PHE A 70 -15.20 4.46 -9.39
CA PHE A 70 -15.21 3.03 -9.66
C PHE A 70 -15.36 2.22 -8.37
N TRP A 71 -14.56 2.53 -7.35
CA TRP A 71 -14.57 1.80 -6.08
C TRP A 71 -15.90 1.96 -5.35
N ILE A 72 -16.40 3.20 -5.20
CA ILE A 72 -17.70 3.47 -4.58
C ILE A 72 -18.81 2.71 -5.33
N THR A 73 -18.80 2.77 -6.66
CA THR A 73 -19.78 2.05 -7.49
C THR A 73 -19.72 0.55 -7.24
N LEU A 74 -18.52 -0.05 -7.26
CA LEU A 74 -18.32 -1.47 -6.99
C LEU A 74 -18.86 -1.87 -5.61
N GLN A 75 -18.63 -1.04 -4.58
CA GLN A 75 -19.14 -1.33 -3.23
C GLN A 75 -20.66 -1.26 -3.14
N VAL A 76 -21.29 -0.33 -3.86
CA VAL A 76 -22.75 -0.17 -3.85
C VAL A 76 -23.45 -1.27 -4.65
N ILE A 77 -22.94 -1.63 -5.83
CA ILE A 77 -23.65 -2.56 -6.74
C ILE A 77 -23.38 -4.04 -6.41
N SER A 78 -22.19 -4.39 -5.94
CA SER A 78 -21.82 -5.79 -5.71
C SER A 78 -22.35 -6.29 -4.36
N SER A 79 -22.84 -7.53 -4.33
CA SER A 79 -23.28 -8.20 -3.10
C SER A 79 -22.11 -8.36 -2.12
N THR A 80 -20.93 -8.72 -2.64
CA THR A 80 -19.68 -8.80 -1.88
C THR A 80 -19.31 -7.45 -1.27
N GLY A 81 -19.41 -6.37 -2.03
CA GLY A 81 -19.08 -5.03 -1.55
C GLY A 81 -20.00 -4.56 -0.43
N ARG A 82 -21.32 -4.72 -0.60
CA ARG A 82 -22.30 -4.38 0.45
C ARG A 82 -22.09 -5.20 1.73
N SER A 83 -21.80 -6.50 1.60
CA SER A 83 -21.52 -7.38 2.74
C SER A 83 -20.22 -7.01 3.45
N ASN A 84 -19.16 -6.68 2.69
CA ASN A 84 -17.89 -6.24 3.25
C ASN A 84 -18.01 -4.87 3.93
N PHE A 85 -18.82 -3.96 3.40
CA PHE A 85 -19.05 -2.65 3.98
C PHE A 85 -19.60 -2.74 5.41
N ALA A 86 -20.53 -3.66 5.67
CA ALA A 86 -21.04 -3.88 7.03
C ALA A 86 -19.95 -4.38 8.01
N LYS A 87 -18.97 -5.14 7.51
CA LYS A 87 -17.89 -5.73 8.33
C LYS A 87 -16.76 -4.74 8.65
N ILE A 88 -16.58 -3.70 7.84
CA ILE A 88 -15.56 -2.67 8.11
C ILE A 88 -16.04 -1.63 9.12
N LEU A 89 -17.36 -1.48 9.32
CA LEU A 89 -17.89 -0.48 10.24
C LEU A 89 -17.37 -0.73 11.68
N PRO A 90 -16.96 0.33 12.40
CA PRO A 90 -16.56 0.21 13.79
C PRO A 90 -17.67 -0.43 14.64
N ALA A 91 -17.31 -1.47 15.38
CA ALA A 91 -18.17 -2.18 16.30
C ALA A 91 -17.71 -1.98 17.75
N LYS A 92 -18.54 -2.40 18.72
CA LYS A 92 -18.16 -2.33 20.14
C LYS A 92 -16.88 -3.11 20.44
N ASP A 93 -16.72 -4.27 19.82
CA ASP A 93 -15.52 -5.10 19.92
C ASP A 93 -14.24 -4.37 19.48
N ASP A 94 -14.33 -3.38 18.58
CA ASP A 94 -13.17 -2.57 18.18
C ASP A 94 -12.75 -1.60 19.30
N VAL A 95 -13.72 -1.09 20.08
CA VAL A 95 -13.47 -0.24 21.26
C VAL A 95 -12.89 -1.06 22.40
N ASP A 96 -13.46 -2.24 22.65
CA ASP A 96 -12.95 -3.17 23.67
C ASP A 96 -11.52 -3.62 23.31
N ALA A 97 -11.28 -3.88 22.02
CA ALA A 97 -9.94 -4.19 21.52
C ALA A 97 -8.95 -3.05 21.77
N PHE A 98 -9.32 -1.81 21.46
CA PHE A 98 -8.49 -0.64 21.72
C PHE A 98 -8.16 -0.46 23.21
N ILE A 99 -9.15 -0.60 24.09
CA ILE A 99 -8.97 -0.48 25.54
C ILE A 99 -8.01 -1.56 26.05
N GLN A 100 -8.21 -2.82 25.64
CA GLN A 100 -7.32 -3.92 26.05
C GLN A 100 -5.90 -3.73 25.48
N ASP A 101 -5.76 -3.18 24.27
CA ASP A 101 -4.45 -2.87 23.68
C ASP A 101 -3.67 -1.86 24.52
N ILE A 102 -4.33 -0.81 25.00
CA ILE A 102 -3.74 0.15 25.93
C ILE A 102 -3.33 -0.55 27.23
N GLN A 103 -4.22 -1.39 27.79
CA GLN A 103 -3.90 -2.15 29.01
C GLN A 103 -2.70 -3.07 28.81
N PHE A 104 -2.59 -3.71 27.64
CA PHE A 104 -1.48 -4.59 27.29
C PHE A 104 -0.16 -3.81 27.19
N VAL A 105 -0.16 -2.67 26.49
CA VAL A 105 1.02 -1.78 26.39
C VAL A 105 1.44 -1.25 27.77
N LEU A 106 0.48 -1.01 28.66
CA LEU A 106 0.75 -0.60 30.06
C LEU A 106 1.13 -1.78 30.98
N GLY A 107 1.21 -3.02 30.46
CA GLY A 107 1.55 -4.22 31.23
C GLY A 107 0.49 -4.64 32.25
N ARG A 108 -0.77 -4.23 32.06
CA ARG A 108 -1.90 -4.56 32.96
C ARG A 108 -2.62 -5.84 32.60
N VAL A 109 -2.41 -6.33 31.38
CA VAL A 109 -2.93 -7.62 30.88
C VAL A 109 -1.83 -8.32 30.11
N ASP A 110 -1.82 -9.65 30.16
CA ASP A 110 -0.78 -10.48 29.55
C ASP A 110 -0.99 -10.68 28.04
N GLU A 111 -2.18 -10.34 27.53
CA GLU A 111 -2.62 -10.67 26.18
C GLU A 111 -3.38 -9.52 25.50
N ARG A 112 -3.13 -9.32 24.21
CA ARG A 112 -3.88 -8.40 23.34
C ARG A 112 -5.26 -8.98 22.98
N HIS A 113 -6.22 -8.12 22.71
CA HIS A 113 -7.54 -8.54 22.22
C HIS A 113 -7.42 -9.30 20.88
N PRO A 114 -8.25 -10.33 20.60
CA PRO A 114 -8.26 -11.02 19.31
C PRO A 114 -8.38 -10.09 18.10
N SER A 115 -9.23 -9.06 18.19
CA SER A 115 -9.39 -8.02 17.14
C SER A 115 -8.20 -7.05 16.99
N ALA A 116 -7.16 -7.18 17.80
CA ALA A 116 -5.88 -6.48 17.66
C ALA A 116 -4.75 -7.39 17.13
N ARG A 117 -5.00 -8.70 16.97
CA ARG A 117 -4.00 -9.75 16.70
C ARG A 117 -3.84 -10.12 15.21
N GLN A 118 -3.78 -9.12 14.32
CA GLN A 118 -3.72 -9.39 12.87
C GLN A 118 -2.48 -10.18 12.40
N PHE A 119 -1.38 -10.14 13.15
CA PHE A 119 -0.10 -10.77 12.79
C PHE A 119 0.49 -11.64 13.91
N ALA A 120 -0.32 -12.09 14.87
CA ALA A 120 0.16 -12.74 16.08
C ALA A 120 0.29 -14.27 16.00
N GLY A 121 0.38 -14.84 14.80
CA GLY A 121 0.67 -16.26 14.61
C GLY A 121 -0.53 -17.21 14.57
N TYR A 122 -1.76 -16.71 14.75
CA TYR A 122 -3.01 -17.47 14.78
C TYR A 122 -3.62 -17.68 13.38
N LYS A 123 -4.47 -18.70 13.22
CA LYS A 123 -5.02 -19.10 11.91
C LYS A 123 -5.92 -18.00 11.30
N ALA A 124 -6.08 -18.03 9.97
CA ALA A 124 -6.80 -17.03 9.18
C ALA A 124 -8.26 -16.80 9.58
N ASP A 125 -8.88 -17.85 10.09
CA ASP A 125 -10.27 -17.99 10.55
C ASP A 125 -10.45 -17.56 12.01
N GLU A 126 -9.39 -17.66 12.82
CA GLU A 126 -9.35 -17.20 14.22
C GLU A 126 -9.08 -15.69 14.33
N VAL A 127 -8.49 -15.09 13.30
CA VAL A 127 -8.13 -13.67 13.26
C VAL A 127 -9.05 -12.89 12.33
N PRO A 128 -9.67 -11.78 12.80
CA PRO A 128 -10.58 -11.01 11.97
C PRO A 128 -9.91 -10.51 10.68
N LEU A 129 -10.75 -10.32 9.65
CA LEU A 129 -10.32 -9.86 8.32
C LEU A 129 -9.46 -8.59 8.38
N LEU A 130 -9.83 -7.67 9.27
CA LEU A 130 -9.16 -6.42 9.56
C LEU A 130 -9.12 -6.24 11.08
N SER A 131 -7.95 -5.93 11.63
CA SER A 131 -7.87 -5.44 13.01
C SER A 131 -8.62 -4.11 13.15
N TYR A 132 -8.89 -3.69 14.39
CA TYR A 132 -9.47 -2.37 14.63
C TYR A 132 -8.60 -1.24 14.03
N ILE A 133 -7.26 -1.40 14.07
CA ILE A 133 -6.30 -0.49 13.42
C ILE A 133 -6.48 -0.53 11.90
N GLY A 134 -6.51 -1.73 11.30
CA GLY A 134 -6.71 -1.91 9.87
C GLY A 134 -8.04 -1.30 9.36
N LYS A 135 -9.13 -1.46 10.11
CA LYS A 135 -10.41 -0.78 9.83
C LYS A 135 -10.25 0.75 9.87
N GLY A 136 -9.58 1.26 10.90
CA GLY A 136 -9.26 2.69 11.02
C GLY A 136 -8.51 3.23 9.81
N VAL A 137 -7.44 2.56 9.38
CA VAL A 137 -6.64 2.94 8.21
C VAL A 137 -7.49 2.93 6.94
N VAL A 138 -8.31 1.91 6.71
CA VAL A 138 -9.22 1.84 5.55
C VAL A 138 -10.19 3.03 5.53
N PHE A 139 -10.77 3.39 6.68
CA PHE A 139 -11.70 4.53 6.77
C PHE A 139 -11.00 5.86 6.53
N ILE A 140 -9.86 6.10 7.17
CA ILE A 140 -9.07 7.32 7.02
C ILE A 140 -8.73 7.51 5.54
N PHE A 141 -8.10 6.52 4.91
CA PHE A 141 -7.71 6.60 3.49
C PHE A 141 -8.93 6.77 2.57
N SER A 142 -10.01 6.04 2.81
CA SER A 142 -11.21 6.13 1.96
C SER A 142 -11.87 7.51 2.03
N ILE A 143 -12.00 8.07 3.23
CA ILE A 143 -12.57 9.40 3.44
C ILE A 143 -11.63 10.47 2.89
N GLU A 144 -10.34 10.41 3.20
CA GLU A 144 -9.36 11.39 2.76
C GLU A 144 -9.23 11.43 1.23
N LEU A 145 -9.13 10.29 0.56
CA LEU A 145 -9.10 10.23 -0.91
C LEU A 145 -10.39 10.78 -1.53
N THR A 146 -11.54 10.51 -0.92
CA THR A 146 -12.83 11.05 -1.37
C THR A 146 -12.88 12.58 -1.20
N LEU A 147 -12.44 13.09 -0.05
CA LEU A 147 -12.40 14.53 0.21
C LEU A 147 -11.36 15.24 -0.66
N LEU A 148 -10.20 14.63 -0.92
CA LEU A 148 -9.19 15.13 -1.86
C LEU A 148 -9.74 15.19 -3.29
N ALA A 149 -10.44 14.15 -3.74
CA ALA A 149 -11.07 14.14 -5.06
C ALA A 149 -12.11 15.27 -5.19
N ILE A 150 -13.00 15.42 -4.20
CA ILE A 150 -14.03 16.46 -4.19
C ILE A 150 -13.41 17.86 -4.12
N SER A 151 -12.50 18.09 -3.17
CA SER A 151 -11.85 19.40 -3.00
C SER A 151 -11.00 19.77 -4.21
N GLY A 152 -10.30 18.80 -4.84
CA GLY A 152 -9.53 18.98 -6.06
C GLY A 152 -10.40 19.43 -7.24
N LEU A 153 -11.57 18.81 -7.41
CA LEU A 153 -12.57 19.22 -8.41
C LEU A 153 -13.13 20.63 -8.13
N LEU A 154 -13.39 20.96 -6.87
CA LEU A 154 -13.88 22.30 -6.50
C LEU A 154 -12.85 23.39 -6.80
N ILE A 155 -11.57 23.16 -6.49
CA ILE A 155 -10.49 24.14 -6.74
C ILE A 155 -10.01 24.14 -8.19
N TRP A 156 -10.54 23.26 -9.05
CA TRP A 156 -10.24 23.23 -10.47
C TRP A 156 -10.51 24.58 -11.14
N SER A 157 -11.61 25.24 -10.74
CA SER A 157 -11.96 26.60 -11.14
C SER A 157 -12.04 27.51 -9.91
N LYS A 158 -10.89 28.01 -9.44
CA LYS A 158 -10.81 28.96 -8.32
C LYS A 158 -11.67 30.21 -8.53
N THR A 159 -11.75 30.69 -9.78
CA THR A 159 -12.59 31.83 -10.16
C THR A 159 -14.07 31.49 -10.12
N GLY A 160 -14.45 30.31 -10.60
CA GLY A 160 -15.83 29.81 -10.49
C GLY A 160 -16.26 29.64 -9.04
N LEU A 161 -15.38 29.13 -8.18
CA LEU A 161 -15.62 28.96 -6.75
C LEU A 161 -15.76 30.31 -6.04
N ALA A 162 -14.87 31.26 -6.33
CA ALA A 162 -14.97 32.62 -5.81
C ALA A 162 -16.26 33.33 -6.26
N ALA A 163 -16.71 33.09 -7.49
CA ALA A 163 -17.97 33.62 -7.99
C ALA A 163 -19.19 32.95 -7.34
N MET A 164 -19.17 31.63 -7.14
CA MET A 164 -20.26 30.89 -6.49
C MET A 164 -20.52 31.37 -5.06
N PHE A 165 -19.45 31.61 -4.29
CA PHE A 165 -19.55 32.07 -2.90
C PHE A 165 -19.44 33.60 -2.77
N GLN A 166 -19.29 34.34 -3.87
CA GLN A 166 -19.09 35.80 -3.90
C GLN A 166 -17.93 36.28 -3.00
N THR A 167 -16.90 35.46 -2.81
CA THR A 167 -15.71 35.81 -2.01
C THR A 167 -14.47 35.07 -2.45
N LYS A 168 -13.33 35.77 -2.50
CA LYS A 168 -12.01 35.16 -2.69
C LYS A 168 -11.59 34.28 -1.51
N ALA A 169 -12.13 34.56 -0.32
CA ALA A 169 -11.82 33.79 0.89
C ALA A 169 -12.27 32.33 0.79
N ALA A 170 -13.41 32.06 0.13
CA ALA A 170 -13.86 30.69 -0.09
C ALA A 170 -12.87 29.91 -0.98
N ALA A 171 -12.40 30.53 -2.07
CA ALA A 171 -11.41 29.89 -2.95
C ALA A 171 -10.08 29.64 -2.22
N MET A 172 -9.64 30.54 -1.34
CA MET A 172 -8.46 30.34 -0.50
C MET A 172 -8.68 29.18 0.47
N ALA A 173 -9.80 29.17 1.21
CA ALA A 173 -10.11 28.13 2.19
C ALA A 173 -10.13 26.73 1.58
N PHE A 174 -10.72 26.55 0.38
CA PHE A 174 -10.73 25.24 -0.29
C PHE A 174 -9.34 24.82 -0.80
N VAL A 175 -8.48 25.76 -1.22
CA VAL A 175 -7.10 25.45 -1.59
C VAL A 175 -6.31 25.00 -0.36
N THR A 176 -6.39 25.74 0.75
CA THR A 176 -5.74 25.38 2.01
C THR A 176 -6.27 24.04 2.52
N PHE A 177 -7.59 23.81 2.48
CA PHE A 177 -8.20 22.55 2.87
C PHE A 177 -7.69 21.37 2.04
N HIS A 178 -7.63 21.50 0.71
CA HIS A 178 -7.07 20.46 -0.16
C HIS A 178 -5.59 20.20 0.14
N GLY A 179 -4.79 21.26 0.33
CA GLY A 179 -3.38 21.15 0.70
C GLY A 179 -3.17 20.43 2.02
N LEU A 180 -3.91 20.81 3.07
CA LEU A 180 -3.82 20.17 4.39
C LEU A 180 -4.28 18.72 4.38
N LEU A 181 -5.34 18.39 3.64
CA LEU A 181 -5.72 16.98 3.43
C LEU A 181 -4.60 16.19 2.74
N GLY A 182 -3.91 16.80 1.77
CA GLY A 182 -2.74 16.19 1.13
C GLY A 182 -1.58 15.99 2.10
N VAL A 183 -1.41 16.89 3.07
CA VAL A 183 -0.42 16.72 4.16
C VAL A 183 -0.75 15.55 5.06
N ILE A 184 -1.98 15.48 5.57
CA ILE A 184 -2.39 14.42 6.48
C ILE A 184 -2.33 13.06 5.78
N MET A 185 -2.85 12.97 4.54
CA MET A 185 -2.82 11.74 3.75
C MET A 185 -1.37 11.29 3.47
N LEU A 186 -0.44 12.23 3.22
CA LEU A 186 0.97 11.85 3.04
C LEU A 186 1.51 11.15 4.29
N MET A 187 1.21 11.68 5.48
CA MET A 187 1.67 11.05 6.73
C MET A 187 1.16 9.61 6.81
N GLY A 188 -0.12 9.40 6.52
CA GLY A 188 -0.73 8.07 6.45
C GLY A 188 0.00 7.17 5.44
N VAL A 189 0.31 7.67 4.25
CA VAL A 189 0.98 6.92 3.19
C VAL A 189 2.44 6.59 3.54
N MET A 190 3.20 7.54 4.07
CA MET A 190 4.58 7.30 4.52
C MET A 190 4.62 6.27 5.65
N PHE A 191 3.67 6.35 6.59
CA PHE A 191 3.53 5.35 7.64
C PHE A 191 3.13 3.99 7.08
N HIS A 192 2.18 3.94 6.14
CA HIS A 192 1.75 2.71 5.46
C HIS A 192 2.92 2.03 4.72
N ILE A 193 3.74 2.80 4.00
CA ILE A 193 4.95 2.28 3.33
C ILE A 193 5.92 1.69 4.36
N PHE A 194 6.14 2.38 5.48
CA PHE A 194 7.02 1.89 6.54
C PHE A 194 6.46 0.61 7.18
N GLU A 195 5.19 0.61 7.60
CA GLU A 195 4.56 -0.51 8.29
C GLU A 195 4.61 -1.78 7.44
N HIS A 196 4.19 -1.71 6.17
CA HIS A 196 4.10 -2.88 5.30
C HIS A 196 5.43 -3.25 4.64
N GLY A 197 6.28 -2.27 4.31
CA GLY A 197 7.60 -2.52 3.72
C GLY A 197 8.65 -2.99 4.72
N MET A 198 8.51 -2.61 6.00
CA MET A 198 9.46 -2.95 7.07
C MET A 198 8.87 -3.93 8.10
N HIS A 199 7.71 -4.53 7.82
CA HIS A 199 7.16 -5.55 8.71
C HIS A 199 8.13 -6.74 8.82
N PRO A 200 8.54 -7.17 10.03
CA PRO A 200 9.56 -8.22 10.19
C PRO A 200 9.20 -9.55 9.52
N ALA A 201 7.92 -9.88 9.46
CA ALA A 201 7.44 -11.12 8.83
C ALA A 201 7.39 -11.07 7.29
N PHE A 202 7.37 -9.88 6.69
CA PHE A 202 7.14 -9.69 5.26
C PHE A 202 8.22 -8.86 4.57
N TYR A 203 9.24 -8.44 5.30
CA TYR A 203 10.31 -7.62 4.76
C TYR A 203 11.01 -8.32 3.57
N PRO A 204 11.19 -7.65 2.41
CA PRO A 204 11.00 -6.21 2.18
C PRO A 204 9.64 -5.78 1.60
N VAL A 205 8.75 -6.71 1.25
CA VAL A 205 7.44 -6.42 0.65
C VAL A 205 6.40 -7.44 1.09
N GLU A 206 5.28 -6.95 1.61
CA GLU A 206 4.11 -7.78 1.89
C GLU A 206 3.33 -8.14 0.61
N THR A 207 3.28 -9.42 0.31
CA THR A 207 2.78 -9.94 -0.98
C THR A 207 1.26 -9.95 -1.09
N LYS A 208 0.49 -9.99 0.02
CA LYS A 208 -0.99 -9.95 -0.02
C LYS A 208 -1.57 -8.80 -0.82
N ALA A 209 -0.88 -7.65 -0.87
CA ALA A 209 -1.35 -6.46 -1.57
C ALA A 209 -1.32 -6.64 -3.10
N PHE A 210 -0.54 -7.60 -3.60
CA PHE A 210 -0.26 -7.80 -5.02
C PHE A 210 -0.77 -9.16 -5.51
N ILE A 211 -0.56 -10.23 -4.73
CA ILE A 211 -0.93 -11.59 -5.10
C ILE A 211 -2.33 -11.92 -4.56
N PRO A 212 -3.31 -12.25 -5.41
CA PRO A 212 -4.66 -12.54 -4.96
C PRO A 212 -4.74 -13.92 -4.28
N ARG A 213 -5.70 -14.09 -3.35
CA ARG A 213 -5.94 -15.34 -2.59
C ARG A 213 -5.93 -16.59 -3.46
N SER A 214 -6.63 -16.51 -4.58
CA SER A 214 -6.86 -17.62 -5.49
C SER A 214 -5.58 -18.19 -6.13
N MET A 215 -4.45 -17.49 -5.96
CA MET A 215 -3.13 -17.91 -6.45
C MET A 215 -2.20 -18.38 -5.33
N VAL A 216 -2.57 -18.22 -4.06
CA VAL A 216 -1.78 -18.70 -2.92
C VAL A 216 -2.25 -20.11 -2.59
N PRO A 217 -1.37 -21.12 -2.61
CA PRO A 217 -1.73 -22.49 -2.24
C PRO A 217 -2.25 -22.53 -0.80
N GLU A 218 -3.46 -23.05 -0.58
CA GLU A 218 -3.88 -23.49 0.75
C GLU A 218 -3.07 -24.77 1.04
N HIS A 219 -2.27 -24.76 2.11
CA HIS A 219 -1.39 -25.88 2.42
C HIS A 219 -2.24 -27.11 2.78
N HIS A 220 -2.27 -28.11 1.90
CA HIS A 220 -2.64 -29.49 2.23
C HIS A 220 -1.33 -30.26 2.38
N GLY A 221 -0.76 -30.28 3.58
CA GLY A 221 0.29 -31.25 3.89
C GLY A 221 -0.32 -32.65 3.95
N ASP A 222 0.46 -33.67 3.58
CA ASP A 222 0.06 -35.09 3.61
C ASP A 222 -0.12 -35.67 5.04
N ASP A 223 -0.14 -34.81 6.06
CA ASP A 223 -0.53 -35.16 7.42
C ASP A 223 -1.91 -34.56 7.67
N ASP A 224 -2.90 -35.39 8.03
CA ASP A 224 -4.29 -35.02 8.35
C ASP A 224 -4.44 -34.04 9.55
N GLU A 225 -3.37 -33.37 9.97
CA GLU A 225 -3.34 -32.36 11.03
C GLU A 225 -3.13 -30.97 10.42
N GLU A 226 -4.21 -30.18 10.37
CA GLU A 226 -4.10 -28.75 10.13
C GLU A 226 -3.12 -28.13 11.16
N PRO A 227 -2.01 -27.50 10.73
CA PRO A 227 -1.05 -26.93 11.67
C PRO A 227 -1.71 -25.85 12.53
N ASP A 228 -1.54 -25.94 13.86
CA ASP A 228 -2.12 -25.03 14.86
C ASP A 228 -1.69 -23.56 14.72
N THR A 229 -0.70 -23.25 13.88
CA THR A 229 -0.09 -21.92 13.75
C THR A 229 0.22 -21.55 12.30
N THR A 230 0.41 -20.26 12.04
CA THR A 230 0.72 -19.70 10.71
C THR A 230 2.11 -20.05 10.17
N GLY A 231 2.99 -20.68 10.95
CA GLY A 231 4.37 -20.92 10.55
C GLY A 231 5.32 -19.75 10.80
N ILE A 232 4.89 -18.68 11.48
CA ILE A 232 5.72 -17.51 11.81
C ILE A 232 6.91 -17.87 12.70
N GLU A 233 6.71 -18.85 13.57
CA GLU A 233 7.70 -19.40 14.48
C GLU A 233 8.85 -20.10 13.75
N ARG A 234 8.65 -20.46 12.48
CA ARG A 234 9.68 -21.06 11.61
C ARG A 234 10.49 -20.00 10.87
N LEU A 235 10.14 -18.72 10.96
CA LEU A 235 10.83 -17.64 10.27
C LEU A 235 11.98 -17.08 11.12
N SER A 236 13.10 -16.80 10.46
CA SER A 236 14.20 -16.01 11.02
C SER A 236 14.20 -14.61 10.44
N LEU A 237 14.49 -13.60 11.26
CA LEU A 237 14.62 -12.22 10.79
C LEU A 237 15.76 -12.10 9.77
N SER A 238 15.52 -11.31 8.72
CA SER A 238 16.59 -10.97 7.77
C SER A 238 17.72 -10.21 8.48
N PRO A 239 19.01 -10.52 8.21
CA PRO A 239 20.14 -9.85 8.85
C PRO A 239 20.15 -8.32 8.66
N SER A 240 19.64 -7.83 7.54
CA SER A 240 19.59 -6.39 7.23
C SER A 240 18.41 -5.68 7.87
N TRP A 241 17.37 -6.41 8.30
CA TRP A 241 16.08 -5.84 8.69
C TRP A 241 16.21 -4.78 9.77
N ARG A 242 16.94 -5.07 10.86
CA ARG A 242 17.08 -4.15 12.00
C ARG A 242 17.67 -2.80 11.58
N THR A 243 18.72 -2.81 10.77
CA THR A 243 19.39 -1.59 10.34
C THR A 243 18.51 -0.81 9.36
N VAL A 244 17.92 -1.50 8.38
CA VAL A 244 17.08 -0.86 7.36
C VAL A 244 15.81 -0.29 7.98
N SER A 245 15.12 -1.02 8.85
CA SER A 245 13.92 -0.54 9.53
C SER A 245 14.21 0.65 10.44
N THR A 246 15.35 0.67 11.14
CA THR A 246 15.75 1.81 11.98
C THR A 246 16.00 3.06 11.13
N VAL A 247 16.80 2.94 10.07
CA VAL A 247 17.14 4.07 9.19
C VAL A 247 15.90 4.58 8.47
N PHE A 248 15.13 3.67 7.86
CA PHE A 248 13.94 4.03 7.11
C PHE A 248 12.84 4.61 8.03
N GLY A 249 12.67 4.06 9.23
CA GLY A 249 11.78 4.62 10.25
C GLY A 249 12.16 6.03 10.67
N ALA A 250 13.47 6.30 10.88
CA ALA A 250 13.95 7.64 11.16
C ALA A 250 13.67 8.61 10.01
N MET A 251 13.91 8.19 8.76
CA MET A 251 13.58 8.99 7.57
C MET A 251 12.09 9.30 7.47
N THR A 252 11.22 8.31 7.74
CA THR A 252 9.77 8.49 7.75
C THR A 252 9.33 9.52 8.78
N VAL A 253 9.81 9.42 10.02
CA VAL A 253 9.48 10.37 11.09
C VAL A 253 9.99 11.78 10.77
N ILE A 254 11.26 11.90 10.35
CA ILE A 254 11.85 13.20 9.99
C ILE A 254 11.08 13.83 8.83
N GLY A 255 10.75 13.06 7.80
CA GLY A 255 9.99 13.55 6.65
C GLY A 255 8.59 14.02 7.04
N ILE A 256 7.85 13.23 7.83
CA ILE A 256 6.53 13.61 8.35
C ILE A 256 6.60 14.90 9.15
N VAL A 257 7.51 15.00 10.12
CA VAL A 257 7.66 16.19 10.96
C VAL A 257 8.04 17.41 10.13
N SER A 258 8.92 17.24 9.16
CA SER A 258 9.38 18.35 8.30
C SER A 258 8.25 18.86 7.40
N VAL A 259 7.46 17.97 6.81
CA VAL A 259 6.28 18.34 6.03
C VAL A 259 5.24 19.06 6.89
N LEU A 260 4.98 18.56 8.11
CA LEU A 260 4.07 19.20 9.05
C LEU A 260 4.53 20.63 9.39
N ILE A 261 5.81 20.80 9.71
CA ILE A 261 6.38 22.11 10.00
C ILE A 261 6.32 23.01 8.76
N GLY A 262 6.71 22.51 7.59
CA GLY A 262 6.63 23.25 6.33
C GLY A 262 5.20 23.71 6.04
N SER A 263 4.20 22.85 6.27
CA SER A 263 2.79 23.17 6.01
C SER A 263 2.21 24.31 6.86
N ILE A 264 2.87 24.66 7.97
CA ILE A 264 2.51 25.83 8.80
C ILE A 264 2.91 27.13 8.09
N PHE A 265 3.98 27.10 7.29
CA PHE A 265 4.51 28.27 6.61
C PHE A 265 4.06 28.36 5.14
N ASP A 266 3.91 27.21 4.48
CA ASP A 266 3.51 27.13 3.08
C ASP A 266 2.09 26.57 2.95
N GLU A 267 1.10 27.46 3.00
CA GLU A 267 -0.32 27.08 2.89
C GLU A 267 -0.74 26.66 1.46
N GLY A 268 0.19 26.64 0.50
CA GLY A 268 -0.08 26.35 -0.91
C GLY A 268 -0.89 27.44 -1.63
N TYR A 269 -1.07 28.61 -1.02
CA TYR A 269 -1.74 29.77 -1.62
C TYR A 269 -0.93 31.07 -1.44
N PRO A 270 -0.80 31.91 -2.48
CA PRO A 270 -1.26 31.69 -3.85
C PRO A 270 -0.43 30.59 -4.53
N VAL A 271 -1.08 29.67 -5.26
CA VAL A 271 -0.37 28.63 -6.03
C VAL A 271 0.58 29.33 -7.02
N PRO A 272 1.90 29.17 -6.87
CA PRO A 272 2.87 29.87 -7.69
C PRO A 272 2.72 29.50 -9.17
N ARG A 273 2.80 30.50 -10.06
CA ARG A 273 2.83 30.28 -11.52
C ARG A 273 4.26 30.11 -12.06
N GLU A 274 5.22 30.51 -11.26
CA GLU A 274 6.67 30.45 -11.48
C GLU A 274 7.30 29.91 -10.19
N ILE A 275 8.59 29.60 -10.19
CA ILE A 275 9.31 29.28 -8.95
C ILE A 275 9.22 30.52 -8.07
N ALA A 276 8.44 30.44 -7.00
CA ALA A 276 8.34 31.52 -6.06
C ALA A 276 9.42 31.27 -5.02
N ILE A 277 10.52 32.02 -5.11
CA ILE A 277 11.51 32.06 -4.03
C ILE A 277 10.80 32.65 -2.80
N GLY A 278 10.26 31.79 -1.94
CA GLY A 278 9.35 32.13 -0.86
C GLY A 278 10.08 32.40 0.46
N GLY A 279 9.86 33.59 1.03
CA GLY A 279 10.51 34.12 2.22
C GLY A 279 10.09 33.53 3.57
N GLY A 280 9.81 32.22 3.65
CA GLY A 280 9.76 31.49 4.92
C GLY A 280 11.17 31.16 5.43
N PRO A 281 11.36 30.63 6.65
CA PRO A 281 12.65 30.10 7.06
C PRO A 281 12.94 28.81 6.27
N SER A 282 13.33 28.96 4.99
CA SER A 282 13.95 27.91 4.21
C SER A 282 15.30 27.58 4.86
N SER A 283 15.21 26.70 5.85
CA SER A 283 16.36 26.18 6.55
C SER A 283 16.82 24.94 5.81
N ILE A 284 18.13 24.77 5.71
CA ILE A 284 18.76 23.55 5.17
C ILE A 284 18.13 22.30 5.81
N LEU A 285 17.75 22.38 7.09
CA LEU A 285 17.08 21.31 7.82
C LEU A 285 15.70 20.96 7.25
N LEU A 286 14.87 21.97 6.96
CA LEU A 286 13.54 21.75 6.37
C LEU A 286 13.67 21.18 4.96
N THR A 287 14.59 21.71 4.15
CA THR A 287 14.87 21.17 2.80
C THR A 287 15.31 19.72 2.87
N VAL A 288 16.27 19.39 3.74
CA VAL A 288 16.73 18.00 3.91
C VAL A 288 15.57 17.11 4.36
N GLY A 289 14.81 17.55 5.37
CA GLY A 289 13.71 16.78 5.93
C GLY A 289 12.60 16.48 4.93
N ILE A 290 12.13 17.47 4.17
CA ILE A 290 11.12 17.30 3.12
C ILE A 290 11.65 16.35 2.03
N ASN A 291 12.92 16.49 1.63
CA ASN A 291 13.53 15.58 0.65
C ASN A 291 13.67 14.14 1.19
N LEU A 292 13.94 13.93 2.48
CA LEU A 292 13.90 12.59 3.09
C LEU A 292 12.49 11.99 2.97
N GLY A 293 11.44 12.78 3.15
CA GLY A 293 10.06 12.37 2.87
C GLY A 293 9.86 11.91 1.41
N MET A 294 10.43 12.65 0.46
CA MET A 294 10.38 12.25 -0.96
C MET A 294 11.15 10.97 -1.24
N VAL A 295 12.25 10.71 -0.53
CA VAL A 295 12.97 9.43 -0.63
C VAL A 295 12.11 8.28 -0.09
N VAL A 296 11.41 8.46 1.03
CA VAL A 296 10.48 7.46 1.57
C VAL A 296 9.38 7.14 0.55
N LEU A 297 8.79 8.15 -0.09
CA LEU A 297 7.84 7.96 -1.18
C LEU A 297 8.45 7.23 -2.39
N GLY A 298 9.67 7.61 -2.79
CA GLY A 298 10.40 6.97 -3.88
C GLY A 298 10.65 5.48 -3.61
N VAL A 299 11.08 5.14 -2.39
CA VAL A 299 11.24 3.74 -1.97
C VAL A 299 9.88 3.03 -1.98
N GLY A 300 8.81 3.66 -1.50
CA GLY A 300 7.46 3.09 -1.57
C GLY A 300 7.00 2.77 -2.98
N LEU A 301 7.26 3.67 -3.95
CA LEU A 301 6.98 3.43 -5.36
C LEU A 301 7.78 2.22 -5.89
N VAL A 302 9.07 2.14 -5.56
CA VAL A 302 9.92 1.01 -5.96
C VAL A 302 9.42 -0.31 -5.37
N LEU A 303 9.03 -0.33 -4.09
CA LEU A 303 8.47 -1.51 -3.44
C LEU A 303 7.12 -1.92 -4.07
N SER A 304 6.27 -0.95 -4.43
CA SER A 304 5.03 -1.21 -5.15
C SER A 304 5.27 -1.82 -6.54
N MET A 305 6.25 -1.29 -7.29
CA MET A 305 6.66 -1.87 -8.57
C MET A 305 7.21 -3.28 -8.39
N TYR A 306 8.06 -3.50 -7.39
CA TYR A 306 8.63 -4.80 -7.06
C TYR A 306 7.55 -5.83 -6.72
N GLY A 307 6.56 -5.47 -5.90
CA GLY A 307 5.40 -6.33 -5.60
C GLY A 307 4.61 -6.74 -6.85
N ASN A 308 4.41 -5.81 -7.79
CA ASN A 308 3.77 -6.13 -9.08
C ASN A 308 4.62 -7.04 -9.96
N VAL A 309 5.95 -6.87 -9.98
CA VAL A 309 6.86 -7.79 -10.68
C VAL A 309 6.81 -9.20 -10.07
N LEU A 310 6.78 -9.31 -8.74
CA LEU A 310 6.62 -10.59 -8.06
C LEU A 310 5.31 -11.28 -8.43
N ARG A 311 4.21 -10.53 -8.48
CA ARG A 311 2.92 -11.05 -8.94
C ARG A 311 3.01 -11.62 -10.36
N ILE A 312 3.62 -10.89 -11.30
CA ILE A 312 3.75 -11.36 -12.69
C ILE A 312 4.57 -12.66 -12.76
N ARG A 313 5.70 -12.72 -12.02
CA ARG A 313 6.53 -13.93 -11.97
C ARG A 313 5.77 -15.12 -11.38
N TRP A 314 4.96 -14.87 -10.34
CA TRP A 314 4.13 -15.88 -9.72
C TRP A 314 3.05 -16.41 -10.67
N GLU A 315 2.36 -15.50 -11.37
CA GLU A 315 1.37 -15.86 -12.41
C GLU A 315 2.02 -16.75 -13.50
N GLN A 316 3.23 -16.41 -13.97
CA GLN A 316 3.97 -17.19 -14.96
C GLN A 316 4.38 -18.57 -14.46
N GLN A 317 4.80 -18.70 -13.21
CA GLN A 317 5.16 -19.98 -12.61
C GLN A 317 3.95 -20.92 -12.53
N LEU A 318 2.80 -20.40 -12.07
CA LEU A 318 1.56 -21.17 -12.03
C LEU A 318 1.05 -21.58 -13.42
N GLU A 319 1.28 -20.76 -14.45
CA GLU A 319 0.95 -21.13 -15.83
C GLU A 319 1.84 -22.27 -16.33
N GLN A 320 3.15 -22.24 -16.06
CA GLN A 320 4.08 -23.31 -16.42
C GLN A 320 3.77 -24.63 -15.70
N GLU A 321 3.37 -24.58 -14.43
CA GLU A 321 2.93 -25.77 -13.67
C GLU A 321 1.59 -26.35 -14.17
N ARG A 322 0.75 -25.51 -14.79
CA ARG A 322 -0.55 -25.91 -15.36
C ARG A 322 -0.48 -26.40 -16.80
N GLU A 323 0.56 -26.04 -17.55
CA GLU A 323 0.77 -26.62 -18.88
C GLU A 323 1.10 -28.11 -18.71
N PRO A 324 0.26 -29.03 -19.19
CA PRO A 324 0.60 -30.44 -19.17
C PRO A 324 1.85 -30.61 -20.01
N THR A 325 2.86 -31.33 -19.48
CA THR A 325 3.99 -31.84 -20.27
C THR A 325 3.44 -32.41 -21.57
N THR A 326 3.59 -31.65 -22.65
CA THR A 326 3.21 -32.12 -23.97
C THR A 326 4.10 -33.32 -24.23
N ALA A 327 3.48 -34.47 -24.42
CA ALA A 327 4.12 -35.70 -24.84
C ALA A 327 4.80 -35.45 -26.21
N ALA A 328 6.03 -34.99 -26.16
CA ALA A 328 6.89 -34.76 -27.31
C ALA A 328 8.36 -35.01 -26.91
N ASP A 329 8.58 -36.10 -26.17
CA ASP A 329 9.82 -36.87 -26.25
C ASP A 329 9.47 -38.10 -27.08
N GLY A 330 9.84 -38.05 -28.35
CA GLY A 330 9.83 -39.20 -29.22
C GLY A 330 11.17 -39.94 -29.12
N GLY A 331 11.12 -41.13 -28.53
CA GLY A 331 11.79 -42.30 -29.07
C GLY A 331 12.99 -42.83 -28.29
N GLU A 332 12.82 -44.04 -27.72
CA GLU A 332 13.70 -45.16 -28.05
C GLU A 332 12.84 -46.42 -28.30
N PRO A 333 13.09 -47.19 -29.37
CA PRO A 333 12.44 -48.47 -29.56
C PRO A 333 12.98 -49.44 -28.52
N GLN A 334 12.07 -50.02 -27.75
CA GLN A 334 12.32 -51.17 -26.89
C GLN A 334 12.93 -52.28 -27.76
N THR A 335 14.26 -52.43 -27.67
CA THR A 335 14.95 -53.52 -28.32
C THR A 335 14.74 -54.77 -27.47
N ASP A 336 13.95 -55.69 -28.03
CA ASP A 336 13.82 -57.08 -27.62
C ASP A 336 15.22 -57.71 -27.60
N GLY A 337 15.87 -57.68 -26.43
CA GLY A 337 17.08 -58.43 -26.14
C GLY A 337 16.70 -59.78 -25.56
N GLY A 338 16.42 -60.74 -26.43
CA GLY A 338 16.14 -62.13 -26.06
C GLY A 338 17.26 -62.72 -25.19
N GLN A 339 16.89 -63.25 -24.04
CA GLN A 339 17.72 -64.23 -23.32
C GLN A 339 17.46 -65.60 -23.93
N PRO A 340 18.49 -66.37 -24.32
CA PRO A 340 18.31 -67.79 -24.52
C PRO A 340 18.24 -68.48 -23.16
N GLU A 341 17.15 -69.21 -22.92
CA GLU A 341 17.12 -70.27 -21.91
C GLU A 341 18.22 -71.28 -22.23
N SER A 342 19.20 -71.40 -21.34
CA SER A 342 20.03 -72.61 -21.25
C SER A 342 19.45 -73.48 -20.14
N ASP A 343 18.63 -74.42 -20.58
CA ASP A 343 18.34 -75.67 -19.90
C ASP A 343 19.67 -76.45 -19.81
N ASP A 344 20.12 -76.80 -18.62
CA ASP A 344 21.06 -77.90 -18.43
C ASP A 344 20.85 -78.52 -17.04
N THR A 345 20.34 -79.74 -17.10
CA THR A 345 20.06 -80.68 -16.03
C THR A 345 21.33 -81.41 -15.60
N GLU A 346 21.41 -81.77 -14.32
CA GLU A 346 22.39 -82.73 -13.79
C GLU A 346 22.20 -84.12 -14.42
N ASN A 347 23.19 -84.60 -15.20
CA ASN A 347 23.86 -85.93 -15.11
C ASN A 347 24.66 -86.28 -16.37
#